data_AF-A0A645INK2-F1
#
_entry.id   AF-A0A645INK2-F1
#
_cell.length_a   1.000
_cell.length_b   1.000
_cell.length_c   1.000
_cell.angle_alpha   90.00
_cell.angle_beta   90.00
_cell.angle_gamma   90.00
#
_symmetry.space_group_name_H-M   'P 1'
#
loop_
_entity.id
_entity.type
_entity.pdbx_description
1 polymer ?
#
loop_
_entity_poly.entity_id
_entity_poly.type
_entity_poly.pdbx_seq_one_letter_code
_entity_poly.pdbx_strand_id
1 'polypeptide(L)'
;MVEPSGFRTDWAGRSADESPVVIDDYASTAGAKRAQLRAVSGKQPGDPVRAVKAIIAAVESPNPPRHLLLGNAAFDVSTAYLESLLAQFRAGEAVARAADFPKE
;
A
#
# COMPACT_ATOMS: atom_id res chain seq x y z
N MET A 1 -8.52 9.35 -1.50
CA MET A 1 -7.15 8.96 -1.09
C MET A 1 -6.46 8.32 -2.29
N VAL A 2 -5.22 8.72 -2.57
CA VAL A 2 -4.41 8.12 -3.65
C VAL A 2 -3.40 7.18 -3.01
N GLU A 3 -3.32 5.95 -3.51
CA GLU A 3 -2.57 4.85 -2.89
C GLU A 3 -1.63 4.22 -3.94
N PRO A 4 -0.45 4.82 -4.16
CA PRO A 4 0.45 4.40 -5.22
C PRO A 4 1.36 3.25 -4.80
N SER A 5 1.77 2.47 -5.80
CA SER A 5 2.96 1.60 -5.72
C SER A 5 4.25 2.41 -5.94
N GLY A 6 5.38 1.73 -6.18
CA GLY A 6 6.63 2.41 -6.53
C GLY A 6 6.54 3.09 -7.90
N PHE A 7 6.67 4.42 -7.92
CA PHE A 7 6.79 5.22 -9.15
C PHE A 7 8.21 5.76 -9.32
N ARG A 8 8.65 5.91 -10.58
CA ARG A 8 9.99 6.34 -10.95
C ARG A 8 10.15 7.86 -10.80
N THR A 9 10.10 8.31 -9.56
CA THR A 9 10.43 9.67 -9.15
C THR A 9 11.80 9.68 -8.47
N ASP A 10 12.33 10.87 -8.18
CA ASP A 10 13.54 11.01 -7.35
C ASP A 10 13.27 10.82 -5.84
N TRP A 11 12.09 10.29 -5.47
CA TRP A 11 11.71 10.11 -4.07
C TRP A 11 12.63 9.11 -3.37
N ALA A 12 12.80 7.90 -3.91
CA ALA A 12 13.71 6.90 -3.32
C ALA A 12 15.20 7.25 -3.52
N GLY A 13 15.49 8.33 -4.24
CA GLY A 13 16.80 8.94 -4.39
C GLY A 13 16.95 10.13 -3.46
N ARG A 14 17.11 11.33 -4.00
CA ARG A 14 17.51 12.48 -3.19
C ARG A 14 16.45 12.95 -2.19
N SER A 15 15.16 12.65 -2.40
CA SER A 15 14.10 13.19 -1.52
C SER A 15 13.74 12.31 -0.32
N ALA A 16 14.18 11.06 -0.27
CA ALA A 16 13.93 10.20 0.87
C ALA A 16 14.93 10.55 1.97
N ASP A 17 14.42 11.19 3.02
CA ASP A 17 15.17 11.45 4.24
C ASP A 17 15.19 10.19 5.12
N GLU A 18 16.36 9.84 5.64
CA GLU A 18 16.57 8.64 6.44
C GLU A 18 17.02 9.01 7.85
N SER A 19 16.51 8.27 8.84
CA SER A 19 17.00 8.40 10.20
C SER A 19 18.51 8.15 10.24
N PRO A 20 19.31 9.05 10.85
CA PRO A 20 20.74 8.83 11.06
C PRO A 20 20.99 7.74 12.09
N VAL A 21 19.98 7.37 12.89
CA VAL A 21 20.09 6.32 13.91
C VAL A 21 19.90 4.95 13.26
N VAL A 22 20.90 4.10 13.45
CA VAL A 22 20.87 2.69 13.03
C VAL A 22 20.94 1.82 14.28
N ILE A 23 20.02 0.86 14.36
CA ILE A 23 19.99 -0.15 15.42
C ILE A 23 20.27 -1.49 14.75
N ASP A 24 21.37 -2.13 15.12
CA ASP A 24 21.87 -3.35 14.44
C ASP A 24 20.88 -4.52 14.52
N ASP A 25 20.13 -4.63 15.61
CA ASP A 25 19.09 -5.66 15.80
C ASP A 25 17.99 -5.62 14.72
N TYR A 26 17.80 -4.46 14.07
CA TYR A 26 16.81 -4.28 13.00
C TYR A 26 17.42 -4.36 11.59
N ALA A 27 18.68 -4.79 11.45
CA ALA A 27 19.36 -4.89 10.16
C ALA A 27 18.61 -5.78 9.16
N SER A 28 18.07 -6.92 9.62
CA SER A 28 17.34 -7.87 8.77
C SER A 28 15.93 -7.42 8.37
N THR A 29 15.41 -6.36 8.99
CA THR A 29 14.04 -5.86 8.78
C THR A 29 14.05 -4.45 8.19
N ALA A 30 14.02 -3.42 9.03
CA ALA A 30 14.03 -2.03 8.61
C ALA A 30 15.32 -1.69 7.84
N GLY A 31 16.47 -2.24 8.26
CA GLY A 31 17.74 -2.09 7.55
C GLY A 31 17.67 -2.61 6.12
N ALA A 32 17.20 -3.85 5.94
CA ALA A 32 16.99 -4.47 4.64
C ALA A 32 16.03 -3.66 3.76
N LYS A 33 14.96 -3.11 4.35
CA LYS A 33 14.01 -2.28 3.59
C LYS A 33 14.64 -0.98 3.09
N ARG A 34 15.42 -0.29 3.91
CA ARG A 34 16.17 0.92 3.49
C ARG A 34 17.10 0.61 2.31
N ALA A 35 17.90 -0.45 2.43
CA ALA A 35 18.81 -0.88 1.38
C ALA A 35 18.05 -1.21 0.07
N GLN A 36 16.94 -1.93 0.18
CA GLN A 36 16.09 -2.26 -0.97
C GLN A 36 15.55 -1.00 -1.66
N LEU A 37 15.03 -0.03 -0.89
CA LEU A 37 14.47 1.22 -1.44
C LEU A 37 15.51 2.00 -2.24
N ARG A 38 16.75 2.10 -1.75
CA ARG A 38 17.86 2.74 -2.47
C ARG A 38 18.25 1.97 -3.73
N ALA A 39 18.34 0.64 -3.64
CA ALA A 39 18.75 -0.20 -4.76
C ALA A 39 17.78 -0.14 -5.96
N VAL A 40 16.50 0.12 -5.71
CA VAL A 40 15.46 0.24 -6.75
C VAL A 40 15.19 1.68 -7.19
N SER A 41 15.91 2.67 -6.66
CA SER A 41 15.75 4.06 -7.08
C SER A 41 16.02 4.22 -8.57
N GLY A 42 15.13 4.91 -9.28
CA GLY A 42 15.16 5.06 -10.74
C GLY A 42 14.73 3.81 -11.52
N LYS A 43 14.46 2.68 -10.86
CA LYS A 43 14.08 1.40 -11.48
C LYS A 43 12.65 0.99 -11.18
N GLN A 44 11.89 1.84 -10.49
CA GLN A 44 10.49 1.57 -10.20
C GLN A 44 9.70 1.36 -11.51
N PRO A 45 8.69 0.46 -11.50
CA PRO A 45 7.89 0.16 -12.68
C PRO A 45 6.86 1.26 -12.99
N GLY A 46 6.42 2.01 -11.97
CA GLY A 46 5.41 3.04 -12.14
C GLY A 46 5.92 4.24 -12.93
N ASP A 47 5.13 4.68 -13.91
CA ASP A 47 5.35 5.89 -14.71
C ASP A 47 4.63 7.11 -14.06
N PRO A 48 5.36 8.11 -13.56
CA PRO A 48 4.77 9.27 -12.89
C PRO A 48 3.80 10.07 -13.79
N VAL A 49 4.05 10.13 -15.10
CA VAL A 49 3.19 10.87 -16.04
C VAL A 49 1.84 10.17 -16.16
N ARG A 50 1.82 8.84 -16.18
CA ARG A 50 0.57 8.06 -16.18
C ARG A 50 -0.18 8.19 -14.86
N ALA A 51 0.52 8.19 -13.73
CA ALA A 51 -0.11 8.42 -12.43
C ALA A 51 -0.84 9.77 -12.38
N VAL A 52 -0.20 10.85 -12.81
CA VAL A 52 -0.82 12.19 -12.83
C VAL A 52 -2.07 12.21 -13.73
N LYS A 53 -2.00 11.61 -14.92
CA LYS A 53 -3.17 11.48 -15.82
C LYS A 53 -4.33 10.74 -15.15
N ALA A 54 -4.05 9.64 -14.44
CA ALA A 54 -5.08 8.89 -13.72
C ALA A 54 -5.68 9.69 -12.55
N ILE A 55 -4.87 10.46 -11.82
CA ILE A 55 -5.33 11.33 -10.74
C ILE A 55 -6.26 12.42 -11.28
N ILE A 56 -5.86 13.10 -12.37
CA ILE A 56 -6.70 14.13 -13.01
C ILE A 56 -8.04 13.53 -13.43
N ALA A 57 -8.02 12.40 -14.14
CA ALA A 57 -9.24 11.72 -14.59
C ALA A 57 -10.14 11.30 -13.42
N ALA A 58 -9.57 10.86 -12.29
CA ALA A 58 -10.33 10.50 -11.10
C ALA A 58 -11.00 11.72 -10.45
N VAL A 59 -10.33 12.87 -10.43
CA VAL A 59 -10.87 14.13 -9.88
C VAL A 59 -11.97 14.72 -10.79
N GLU A 60 -11.81 14.60 -12.11
CA GLU A 60 -12.79 15.08 -13.10
C GLU A 60 -13.99 14.11 -13.28
N SER A 61 -13.93 12.91 -12.69
CA SER A 61 -15.02 11.95 -12.74
C SER A 61 -16.26 12.47 -12.02
N PRO A 62 -17.48 12.30 -12.58
CA PRO A 62 -18.72 12.62 -11.87
C PRO A 62 -18.91 11.75 -10.61
N ASN A 63 -18.26 10.58 -10.55
CA ASN A 63 -18.24 9.69 -9.40
C ASN A 63 -16.78 9.36 -9.05
N PRO A 64 -16.08 10.23 -8.30
CA PRO A 64 -14.68 10.03 -7.97
C PRO A 64 -14.53 8.87 -6.98
N PRO A 65 -13.55 7.95 -7.19
CA PRO A 65 -13.32 6.87 -6.26
C PRO A 65 -12.77 7.40 -4.93
N ARG A 66 -13.20 6.82 -3.81
CA ARG A 66 -12.63 7.15 -2.48
C ARG A 66 -11.19 6.68 -2.33
N HIS A 67 -10.85 5.52 -2.91
CA HIS A 67 -9.50 4.95 -2.94
C HIS A 67 -9.07 4.76 -4.39
N LEU A 68 -7.94 5.34 -4.77
CA LEU A 68 -7.36 5.22 -6.10
C LEU A 68 -6.02 4.49 -6.00
N LEU A 69 -6.04 3.18 -6.22
CA LEU A 69 -4.86 2.33 -6.30
C LEU A 69 -4.12 2.59 -7.62
N LEU A 70 -2.83 2.91 -7.56
CA LEU A 70 -2.03 3.21 -8.75
C LEU A 70 -0.84 2.25 -8.91
N GLY A 71 -0.89 1.45 -9.97
CA GLY A 71 0.13 0.46 -10.35
C GLY A 71 -0.13 -0.94 -9.79
N ASN A 72 0.37 -1.96 -10.51
CA ASN A 72 0.00 -3.37 -10.27
C ASN A 72 0.23 -3.80 -8.82
N ALA A 73 1.39 -3.49 -8.24
CA ALA A 73 1.68 -3.88 -6.86
C ALA A 73 0.71 -3.26 -5.84
N ALA A 74 0.21 -2.04 -6.07
CA ALA A 74 -0.78 -1.44 -5.19
C ALA A 74 -2.12 -2.20 -5.27
N PHE A 75 -2.52 -2.61 -6.48
CA PHE A 75 -3.72 -3.40 -6.70
C PHE A 75 -3.58 -4.81 -6.11
N ASP A 76 -2.54 -5.54 -6.50
CA ASP A 76 -2.35 -6.95 -6.16
C ASP A 76 -2.19 -7.15 -4.64
N VAL A 77 -1.37 -6.32 -3.98
CA VAL A 77 -1.16 -6.40 -2.53
C VAL A 77 -2.43 -6.04 -1.75
N SER A 78 -3.12 -4.98 -2.15
CA SER A 78 -4.34 -4.54 -1.44
C SER A 78 -5.45 -5.55 -1.57
N THR A 79 -5.68 -6.09 -2.78
CA THR A 79 -6.70 -7.10 -3.02
C THR A 79 -6.40 -8.38 -2.25
N ALA A 80 -5.17 -8.90 -2.34
CA ALA A 80 -4.76 -10.10 -1.61
C ALA A 80 -4.91 -9.94 -0.08
N TYR A 81 -4.56 -8.77 0.45
CA TYR A 81 -4.75 -8.47 1.88
C TYR A 81 -6.22 -8.46 2.28
N LEU A 82 -7.08 -7.79 1.51
CA LEU A 82 -8.52 -7.71 1.79
C LEU A 82 -9.18 -9.09 1.72
N GLU A 83 -8.79 -9.91 0.74
CA GLU A 83 -9.26 -11.30 0.63
C GLU A 83 -8.85 -12.14 1.83
N SER A 84 -7.58 -12.04 2.24
CA SER A 84 -7.07 -12.73 3.43
C SER A 84 -7.79 -12.26 4.70
N LEU A 85 -8.00 -10.96 4.86
CA LEU A 85 -8.67 -10.38 6.01
C LEU A 85 -10.13 -10.84 6.08
N LEU A 86 -10.83 -10.84 4.95
CA LEU A 86 -12.21 -11.33 4.87
C LEU A 86 -12.28 -12.82 5.22
N ALA A 87 -11.33 -13.63 4.74
CA ALA A 87 -11.27 -15.05 5.10
C ALA A 87 -11.10 -15.25 6.62
N GLN A 88 -10.25 -14.45 7.27
CA GLN A 88 -10.07 -14.48 8.72
C GLN A 88 -11.36 -14.08 9.46
N PHE A 89 -12.07 -13.05 9.00
CA PHE A 89 -13.36 -12.67 9.58
C PHE A 89 -14.40 -13.78 9.46
N ARG A 90 -14.46 -14.45 8.30
CA ARG A 90 -15.37 -15.57 8.06
C ARG A 90 -15.06 -16.78 8.95
N ALA A 91 -13.78 -17.06 9.20
CA ALA A 91 -13.40 -18.12 10.13
C ALA A 91 -13.91 -17.87 11.57
N GLY A 92 -14.01 -16.60 11.98
CA GLY A 92 -14.54 -16.19 13.29
C GLY A 92 -16.04 -15.90 13.34
N GLU A 93 -16.79 -16.14 12.25
CA GLU A 93 -18.17 -15.64 12.11
C GLU A 93 -19.11 -16.15 13.21
N ALA A 94 -19.01 -17.43 13.58
CA ALA A 94 -19.86 -18.02 14.63
C ALA A 94 -19.63 -17.34 15.99
N VAL A 95 -18.37 -17.11 16.37
CA VAL A 95 -18.01 -16.43 17.62
C VAL A 95 -18.50 -14.99 17.61
N ALA A 96 -18.28 -14.26 16.50
CA ALA A 96 -18.71 -12.88 16.38
C ALA A 96 -20.24 -12.74 16.52
N ARG A 97 -21.02 -13.66 15.92
CA ARG A 97 -22.49 -13.63 15.99
C ARG A 97 -23.04 -14.10 17.32
N ALA A 98 -22.36 -15.03 18.00
CA ALA A 98 -22.78 -15.53 19.30
C ALA A 98 -22.59 -14.50 20.44
N ALA A 99 -21.92 -13.38 20.17
CA ALA A 99 -21.76 -12.28 21.12
C ALA A 99 -23.01 -11.41 21.28
N ASP A 100 -23.99 -11.52 20.38
CA ASP A 100 -25.30 -10.89 20.54
C ASP A 100 -26.15 -11.63 21.60
N PHE A 101 -27.12 -10.93 22.21
CA PHE A 101 -28.07 -11.56 23.10
C PHE A 101 -28.86 -12.68 22.40
N PRO A 102 -29.31 -13.74 23.13
CA PRO A 102 -30.23 -14.73 22.58
C PRO A 102 -31.47 -14.05 22.01
N LYS A 103 -31.94 -14.50 20.84
CA LYS A 103 -33.25 -14.08 20.32
C LYS A 103 -34.34 -14.75 21.16
N GLU A 104 -35.31 -13.96 21.64
CA GLU A 104 -36.52 -14.43 22.33
C GLU A 104 -37.32 -15.43 21.48
#